data_AF-A0A7Y1AD24-F1
#
_entry.id   AF-A0A7Y1AD24-F1
#
_cell.length_a   1.000
_cell.length_b   1.000
_cell.length_c   1.000
_cell.angle_alpha   90.00
_cell.angle_beta   90.00
_cell.angle_gamma   90.00
#
_symmetry.space_group_name_H-M   'P 1'
#
loop_
_entity.id
_entity.type
_entity.pdbx_description
1 polymer ?
#
loop_
_entity_poly.entity_id
_entity_poly.type
_entity_poly.pdbx_seq_one_letter_code
_entity_poly.pdbx_strand_id
1 'polypeptide(L)'
;MTESKTVSSGSLPTLIGTSGPDVLRGDDTSEIIRGEGGADRIYGNGGDDIISGGLGRDILDGGAGADVYVYNNVTESYQGGGQDHADLIRNFVGAGNDRIDVSALGFTGLGDGHGGTLTVAVNDAGTRTYLKSYAYGEDGNRFEVAFDGDIKQYLTEDKIIFADTNVAASSDQIAALSVDSELAPIELLGVLPDDPSVIG
;
A
#
# COMPACT_ATOMS: atom_id res chain seq x y z
N MET A 1 18.85 -19.25 43.14
CA MET A 1 17.67 -18.43 42.81
C MET A 1 17.95 -17.85 41.44
N THR A 2 17.47 -18.50 40.39
CA THR A 2 17.70 -18.08 39.00
C THR A 2 16.58 -17.10 38.66
N GLU A 3 16.87 -15.81 38.70
CA GLU A 3 15.95 -14.81 38.17
C GLU A 3 16.05 -14.84 36.64
N SER A 4 15.25 -15.69 36.01
CA SER A 4 14.98 -15.60 34.58
C SER A 4 14.15 -14.33 34.39
N LYS A 5 14.82 -13.22 34.05
CA LYS A 5 14.17 -11.97 33.69
C LYS A 5 13.55 -12.16 32.30
N THR A 6 12.34 -12.70 32.27
CA THR A 6 11.45 -12.63 31.11
C THR A 6 11.14 -11.16 30.87
N VAL A 7 11.92 -10.51 30.03
CA VAL A 7 11.49 -9.27 29.39
C VAL A 7 10.57 -9.70 28.25
N SER A 8 9.30 -9.91 28.59
CA SER A 8 8.21 -9.74 27.64
C SER A 8 8.17 -8.26 27.27
N SER A 9 8.89 -7.90 26.22
CA SER A 9 8.77 -6.61 25.54
C SER A 9 8.28 -6.93 24.15
N GLY A 10 7.05 -6.51 23.80
CA GLY A 10 6.49 -6.62 22.46
C GLY A 10 7.22 -5.74 21.45
N SER A 11 8.48 -6.07 21.16
CA SER A 11 9.26 -5.53 20.06
C SER A 11 9.48 -6.68 19.10
N LEU A 12 8.94 -6.59 17.90
CA LEU A 12 9.25 -7.55 16.84
C LEU A 12 10.78 -7.55 16.66
N PRO A 13 11.43 -8.73 16.56
CA PRO A 13 12.86 -8.78 16.28
C PRO A 13 13.11 -8.02 14.97
N THR A 14 14.12 -7.15 14.97
CA THR A 14 14.45 -6.33 13.81
C THR A 14 15.76 -6.81 13.23
N LEU A 15 15.73 -7.24 11.98
CA LEU A 15 16.87 -7.72 11.21
C LEU A 15 17.27 -6.64 10.21
N ILE A 16 18.42 -6.02 10.41
CA ILE A 16 18.91 -4.90 9.57
C ILE A 16 20.17 -5.36 8.85
N GLY A 17 20.18 -5.17 7.53
CA GLY A 17 21.32 -5.40 6.64
C GLY A 17 22.35 -4.27 6.71
N THR A 18 23.20 -4.25 5.70
CA THR A 18 24.29 -3.28 5.54
C THR A 18 24.07 -2.48 4.25
N SER A 19 25.01 -1.61 3.90
CA SER A 19 24.97 -0.87 2.63
C SER A 19 25.52 -1.69 1.44
N GLY A 20 25.65 -3.01 1.61
CA GLY A 20 26.15 -3.93 0.59
C GLY A 20 25.22 -5.13 0.44
N PRO A 21 25.47 -6.03 -0.53
CA PRO A 21 24.61 -7.17 -0.79
C PRO A 21 24.63 -8.17 0.37
N ASP A 22 23.50 -8.31 1.03
CA ASP A 22 23.31 -9.17 2.20
C ASP A 22 22.35 -10.33 1.94
N VAL A 23 22.43 -11.32 2.82
CA VAL A 23 21.47 -12.43 2.87
C VAL A 23 20.85 -12.43 4.27
N LEU A 24 19.63 -11.91 4.36
CA LEU A 24 18.86 -11.81 5.60
C LEU A 24 17.86 -12.96 5.65
N ARG A 25 17.85 -13.68 6.77
CA ARG A 25 16.93 -14.80 6.99
C ARG A 25 16.31 -14.67 8.37
N GLY A 26 15.00 -14.48 8.40
CA GLY A 26 14.17 -14.50 9.60
C GLY A 26 13.91 -15.91 10.11
N ASP A 27 13.09 -15.97 11.15
CA ASP A 27 12.64 -17.16 11.85
C ASP A 27 11.14 -17.41 11.56
N ASP A 28 10.48 -18.27 12.35
CA ASP A 28 9.04 -18.55 12.23
C ASP A 28 8.18 -17.58 13.09
N THR A 29 8.69 -16.38 13.37
CA THR A 29 8.04 -15.37 14.22
C THR A 29 7.98 -14.04 13.50
N SER A 30 6.94 -13.23 13.76
CA SER A 30 6.82 -11.88 13.21
C SER A 30 8.03 -10.99 13.49
N GLU A 31 8.66 -10.50 12.43
CA GLU A 31 9.91 -9.72 12.44
C GLU A 31 9.82 -8.46 11.58
N ILE A 32 10.79 -7.55 11.75
CA ILE A 32 10.99 -6.37 10.90
C ILE A 32 12.32 -6.54 10.18
N ILE A 33 12.30 -6.75 8.87
CA ILE A 33 13.51 -7.00 8.08
C ILE A 33 13.80 -5.81 7.15
N ARG A 34 15.02 -5.28 7.18
CA ARG A 34 15.46 -4.13 6.39
C ARG A 34 16.78 -4.44 5.70
N GLY A 35 16.83 -4.44 4.37
CA GLY A 35 18.07 -4.64 3.61
C GLY A 35 19.01 -3.43 3.61
N GLU A 36 18.45 -2.22 3.75
CA GLU A 36 19.13 -0.91 3.65
C GLU A 36 19.61 -0.59 2.24
N GLY A 37 20.69 -1.18 1.76
CA GLY A 37 21.06 -0.99 0.36
C GLY A 37 22.07 -1.99 -0.13
N GLY A 38 22.04 -2.29 -1.42
CA GLY A 38 22.79 -3.40 -1.96
C GLY A 38 21.95 -4.19 -2.95
N ALA A 39 22.23 -5.48 -3.08
CA ALA A 39 21.36 -6.38 -3.81
C ALA A 39 21.10 -7.54 -2.87
N ASP A 40 20.06 -7.36 -2.06
CA ASP A 40 19.82 -8.14 -0.87
C ASP A 40 18.94 -9.35 -1.18
N ARG A 41 19.11 -10.40 -0.38
CA ARG A 41 18.23 -11.57 -0.40
C ARG A 41 17.59 -11.72 0.96
N ILE A 42 16.31 -11.40 1.06
CA ILE A 42 15.57 -11.39 2.30
C ILE A 42 14.59 -12.56 2.29
N TYR A 43 14.62 -13.37 3.36
CA TYR A 43 13.76 -14.51 3.57
C TYR A 43 13.08 -14.40 4.95
N GLY A 44 11.80 -14.08 5.02
CA GLY A 44 11.02 -14.04 6.28
C GLY A 44 10.86 -15.43 6.90
N ASN A 45 10.54 -16.43 6.08
CA ASN A 45 10.19 -17.81 6.47
C ASN A 45 8.76 -17.89 7.02
N GLY A 46 8.51 -17.53 8.28
CA GLY A 46 7.19 -17.72 8.88
C GLY A 46 6.83 -16.63 9.89
N GLY A 47 5.54 -16.41 10.07
CA GLY A 47 5.05 -15.29 10.89
C GLY A 47 4.64 -14.11 10.02
N ASP A 48 4.08 -13.08 10.66
CA ASP A 48 3.65 -11.86 9.96
C ASP A 48 4.81 -10.86 9.96
N ASP A 49 5.56 -10.76 8.86
CA ASP A 49 6.80 -9.98 8.77
C ASP A 49 6.60 -8.61 8.10
N ILE A 50 7.42 -7.62 8.48
CA ILE A 50 7.51 -6.31 7.82
C ILE A 50 8.84 -6.23 7.09
N ILE A 51 8.81 -6.24 5.76
CA ILE A 51 10.01 -6.37 4.92
C ILE A 51 10.24 -5.08 4.12
N SER A 52 11.47 -4.57 4.16
CA SER A 52 11.93 -3.42 3.39
C SER A 52 13.22 -3.80 2.68
N GLY A 53 13.24 -3.84 1.35
CA GLY A 53 14.46 -4.11 0.57
C GLY A 53 15.49 -2.99 0.75
N GLY A 54 15.04 -1.75 0.55
CA GLY A 54 15.92 -0.58 0.61
C GLY A 54 16.41 -0.23 -0.79
N LEU A 55 17.63 0.27 -0.92
CA LEU A 55 18.18 0.70 -2.20
C LEU A 55 18.84 -0.45 -2.95
N GLY A 56 18.33 -0.77 -4.13
CA GLY A 56 19.08 -1.56 -5.11
C GLY A 56 18.20 -2.59 -5.79
N ARG A 57 18.71 -3.80 -6.01
CA ARG A 57 17.92 -4.85 -6.67
C ARG A 57 17.79 -6.04 -5.74
N ASP A 58 16.69 -6.04 -5.01
CA ASP A 58 16.50 -6.98 -3.91
C ASP A 58 15.62 -8.15 -4.31
N ILE A 59 15.84 -9.28 -3.65
CA ILE A 59 15.03 -10.47 -3.76
C ILE A 59 14.38 -10.69 -2.41
N LEU A 60 13.07 -10.49 -2.34
CA LEU A 60 12.31 -10.52 -1.10
C LEU A 60 11.38 -11.75 -1.11
N ASP A 61 11.41 -12.54 -0.06
CA ASP A 61 10.54 -13.70 0.13
C ASP A 61 10.00 -13.62 1.56
N GLY A 62 8.70 -13.42 1.72
CA GLY A 62 8.05 -13.32 3.04
C GLY A 62 7.88 -14.70 3.66
N GLY A 63 7.56 -15.68 2.83
CA GLY A 63 7.32 -17.05 3.28
C GLY A 63 5.85 -17.26 3.66
N ALA A 64 5.59 -17.64 4.90
CA ALA A 64 4.28 -18.04 5.38
C ALA A 64 3.79 -17.16 6.54
N GLY A 65 2.73 -16.40 6.28
CA GLY A 65 2.13 -15.50 7.26
C GLY A 65 1.75 -14.21 6.56
N ALA A 66 1.01 -13.32 7.20
CA ALA A 66 0.57 -12.09 6.54
C ALA A 66 1.70 -11.06 6.52
N ASP A 67 2.50 -11.08 5.45
CA ASP A 67 3.68 -10.23 5.31
C ASP A 67 3.35 -8.86 4.72
N VAL A 68 4.11 -7.83 5.10
CA VAL A 68 3.95 -6.44 4.63
C VAL A 68 5.26 -5.93 4.03
N TYR A 69 5.28 -5.71 2.72
CA TYR A 69 6.42 -5.11 2.02
C TYR A 69 6.29 -3.59 1.99
N VAL A 70 7.22 -2.87 2.61
CA VAL A 70 7.13 -1.41 2.75
C VAL A 70 8.08 -0.72 1.78
N TYR A 71 7.54 0.21 0.99
CA TYR A 71 8.28 1.08 0.08
C TYR A 71 8.10 2.54 0.49
N ASN A 72 9.19 3.15 0.94
CA ASN A 72 9.21 4.54 1.40
C ASN A 72 9.63 5.52 0.31
N ASN A 73 10.40 5.08 -0.69
CA ASN A 73 10.86 5.94 -1.77
C ASN A 73 10.81 5.25 -3.13
N VAL A 74 10.47 6.01 -4.19
CA VAL A 74 10.52 5.48 -5.55
C VAL A 74 11.95 5.11 -5.96
N THR A 75 12.97 5.67 -5.31
CA THR A 75 14.37 5.30 -5.55
C THR A 75 14.76 3.94 -4.97
N GLU A 76 13.93 3.33 -4.13
CA GLU A 76 14.16 1.98 -3.61
C GLU A 76 13.91 0.95 -4.71
N SER A 77 12.83 1.12 -5.47
CA SER A 77 12.46 0.21 -6.56
C SER A 77 11.99 0.96 -7.80
N TYR A 78 12.90 1.13 -8.76
CA TYR A 78 12.62 1.87 -9.98
C TYR A 78 13.21 1.26 -11.25
N GLN A 79 12.51 1.55 -12.34
CA GLN A 79 12.98 1.34 -13.70
C GLN A 79 13.11 2.69 -14.40
N GLY A 80 14.33 3.04 -14.80
CA GLY A 80 14.62 4.34 -15.41
C GLY A 80 16.09 4.49 -15.80
N GLY A 81 16.37 5.31 -16.81
CA GLY A 81 17.76 5.66 -17.17
C GLY A 81 18.66 4.52 -17.65
N GLY A 82 18.09 3.35 -18.03
CA GLY A 82 18.86 2.19 -18.49
C GLY A 82 19.42 1.30 -17.37
N GLN A 83 18.98 1.51 -16.12
CA GLN A 83 19.25 0.62 -14.99
C GLN A 83 17.94 0.03 -14.48
N ASP A 84 17.93 -1.29 -14.25
CA ASP A 84 16.83 -2.00 -13.59
C ASP A 84 17.20 -2.24 -12.13
N HIS A 85 16.71 -1.37 -11.24
CA HIS A 85 16.73 -1.54 -9.79
C HIS A 85 15.33 -1.91 -9.30
N ALA A 86 14.62 -2.73 -10.08
CA ALA A 86 13.30 -3.22 -9.73
C ALA A 86 13.45 -4.46 -8.85
N ASP A 87 12.80 -4.42 -7.69
CA ASP A 87 12.79 -5.54 -6.75
C ASP A 87 12.04 -6.76 -7.28
N LEU A 88 12.43 -7.93 -6.78
CA LEU A 88 11.78 -9.21 -7.07
C LEU A 88 11.21 -9.83 -5.80
N ILE A 89 9.89 -9.79 -5.66
CA ILE A 89 9.17 -10.47 -4.59
C ILE A 89 8.84 -11.90 -5.04
N ARG A 90 9.21 -12.90 -4.24
CA ARG A 90 8.92 -14.31 -4.45
C ARG A 90 7.81 -14.76 -3.52
N ASN A 91 7.01 -15.72 -4.00
CA ASN A 91 6.01 -16.42 -3.20
C ASN A 91 4.95 -15.52 -2.52
N PHE A 92 4.60 -14.38 -3.13
CA PHE A 92 3.57 -13.44 -2.62
C PHE A 92 2.15 -14.03 -2.52
N VAL A 93 1.91 -15.20 -3.11
CA VAL A 93 0.65 -15.95 -2.95
C VAL A 93 0.93 -17.16 -2.09
N GLY A 94 1.53 -16.91 -0.92
CA GLY A 94 1.66 -17.88 0.15
C GLY A 94 0.31 -18.12 0.86
N ALA A 95 0.33 -18.92 1.92
CA ALA A 95 -0.81 -19.04 2.84
C ALA A 95 -1.06 -17.75 3.66
N GLY A 96 -0.20 -16.76 3.46
CA GLY A 96 -0.20 -15.42 4.01
C GLY A 96 -1.11 -14.46 3.28
N ASN A 97 -1.80 -13.59 4.01
CA ASN A 97 -2.60 -12.54 3.39
C ASN A 97 -1.72 -11.32 3.07
N ASP A 98 -0.70 -11.51 2.24
CA ASP A 98 0.42 -10.57 2.04
C ASP A 98 -0.04 -9.23 1.47
N ARG A 99 0.65 -8.16 1.86
CA ARG A 99 0.33 -6.78 1.52
C ARG A 99 1.57 -5.99 1.15
N ILE A 100 1.39 -4.93 0.38
CA ILE A 100 2.45 -4.01 -0.01
C ILE A 100 2.04 -2.60 0.38
N ASP A 101 2.86 -1.94 1.16
CA ASP A 101 2.69 -0.55 1.53
C ASP A 101 3.46 0.35 0.57
N VAL A 102 2.70 1.10 -0.22
CA VAL A 102 3.19 2.14 -1.14
C VAL A 102 2.60 3.51 -0.77
N SER A 103 2.06 3.64 0.44
CA SER A 103 1.41 4.87 0.91
C SER A 103 2.39 6.03 1.00
N ALA A 104 3.64 5.76 1.35
CA ALA A 104 4.71 6.74 1.40
C ALA A 104 5.08 7.29 0.00
N LEU A 105 4.80 6.54 -1.08
CA LEU A 105 5.04 6.96 -2.46
C LEU A 105 3.96 7.92 -2.98
N GLY A 106 2.80 8.02 -2.29
CA GLY A 106 1.70 8.88 -2.70
C GLY A 106 0.78 8.29 -3.77
N PHE A 107 0.85 6.98 -4.05
CA PHE A 107 -0.07 6.34 -4.98
C PHE A 107 -1.47 6.25 -4.38
N THR A 108 -2.50 6.50 -5.19
CA THR A 108 -3.89 6.62 -4.74
C THR A 108 -4.78 5.43 -5.12
N GLY A 109 -4.29 4.49 -5.93
CA GLY A 109 -5.04 3.29 -6.31
C GLY A 109 -4.45 2.52 -7.49
N LEU A 110 -5.17 1.48 -7.92
CA LEU A 110 -4.90 0.77 -9.18
C LEU A 110 -5.62 1.46 -10.35
N GLY A 111 -4.96 1.54 -11.49
CA GLY A 111 -5.50 2.25 -12.65
C GLY A 111 -4.74 2.00 -13.94
N ASP A 112 -4.68 3.02 -14.78
CA ASP A 112 -3.99 3.01 -16.07
C ASP A 112 -2.47 3.26 -15.94
N GLY A 113 -1.96 3.32 -14.72
CA GLY A 113 -0.56 3.63 -14.43
C GLY A 113 -0.22 5.11 -14.60
N HIS A 114 -1.20 6.00 -14.77
CA HIS A 114 -1.00 7.45 -14.90
C HIS A 114 -1.61 8.18 -13.69
N GLY A 115 -1.13 9.40 -13.42
CA GLY A 115 -1.71 10.28 -12.41
C GLY A 115 -1.65 9.78 -10.96
N GLY A 116 -0.61 9.01 -10.60
CA GLY A 116 -0.48 8.44 -9.26
C GLY A 116 -1.27 7.14 -9.07
N THR A 117 -1.56 6.43 -10.16
CA THR A 117 -2.09 5.06 -10.13
C THR A 117 -1.03 4.04 -10.53
N LEU A 118 -1.19 2.79 -10.08
CA LEU A 118 -0.33 1.66 -10.46
C LEU A 118 -1.08 0.71 -11.40
N THR A 119 -0.36 0.09 -12.34
CA THR A 119 -0.91 -0.95 -13.22
C THR A 119 -0.25 -2.30 -12.93
N VAL A 120 -1.04 -3.37 -13.08
CA VAL A 120 -0.56 -4.76 -12.97
C VAL A 120 -0.42 -5.35 -14.37
N ALA A 121 0.80 -5.71 -14.76
CA ALA A 121 1.13 -6.34 -16.02
C ALA A 121 1.75 -7.72 -15.77
N VAL A 122 1.48 -8.71 -16.62
CA VAL A 122 2.16 -10.02 -16.57
C VAL A 122 3.08 -10.14 -17.78
N ASN A 123 4.21 -10.84 -17.68
CA ASN A 123 5.03 -11.11 -18.86
C ASN A 123 4.32 -12.06 -19.84
N ASP A 124 4.78 -12.06 -21.10
CA ASP A 124 4.26 -12.95 -22.15
C ASP A 124 4.38 -14.44 -21.79
N ALA A 125 5.28 -14.81 -20.88
CA ALA A 125 5.47 -16.17 -20.41
C ALA A 125 4.48 -16.58 -19.30
N GLY A 126 3.74 -15.65 -18.69
CA GLY A 126 2.91 -15.92 -17.51
C GLY A 126 3.70 -16.35 -16.28
N THR A 127 5.02 -16.14 -16.26
CA THR A 127 5.90 -16.55 -15.17
C THR A 127 6.17 -15.44 -14.17
N ARG A 128 5.91 -14.17 -14.54
CA ARG A 128 6.15 -13.02 -13.67
C ARG A 128 5.08 -11.96 -13.83
N THR A 129 4.65 -11.42 -12.71
CA THR A 129 3.75 -10.27 -12.62
C THR A 129 4.59 -9.03 -12.28
N TYR A 130 4.20 -7.88 -12.78
CA TYR A 130 4.88 -6.60 -12.63
C TYR A 130 3.84 -5.58 -12.18
N LEU A 131 4.10 -4.94 -11.05
CA LEU A 131 3.36 -3.77 -10.61
C LEU A 131 4.20 -2.55 -10.98
N LYS A 132 3.69 -1.72 -11.89
CA LYS A 132 4.45 -0.57 -12.39
C LYS A 132 3.59 0.66 -12.58
N SER A 133 4.23 1.82 -12.46
CA SER A 133 3.66 3.10 -12.90
C SER A 133 4.10 3.38 -14.34
N TYR A 134 3.20 3.87 -15.19
CA TYR A 134 3.56 4.44 -16.49
C TYR A 134 3.90 5.94 -16.38
N ALA A 135 3.50 6.60 -15.30
CA ALA A 135 3.94 7.95 -14.98
C ALA A 135 5.40 7.93 -14.55
N TYR A 136 6.23 8.62 -15.33
CA TYR A 136 7.58 8.98 -14.91
C TYR A 136 7.46 10.06 -13.82
N GLY A 137 8.13 9.85 -12.69
CA GLY A 137 8.33 10.90 -11.70
C GLY A 137 9.17 12.05 -12.26
N GLU A 138 9.30 13.14 -11.51
CA GLU A 138 10.13 14.30 -11.89
C GLU A 138 11.59 13.90 -12.24
N ASP A 139 12.08 12.81 -11.68
CA ASP A 139 13.43 12.28 -11.90
C ASP A 139 13.58 11.45 -13.19
N GLY A 140 12.51 11.25 -13.97
CA GLY A 140 12.51 10.39 -15.16
C GLY A 140 12.53 8.89 -14.84
N ASN A 141 12.28 8.53 -13.58
CA ASN A 141 12.18 7.16 -13.08
C ASN A 141 10.71 6.78 -12.90
N ARG A 142 10.37 5.50 -13.10
CA ARG A 142 9.06 4.95 -12.74
C ARG A 142 9.22 3.87 -11.67
N PHE A 143 8.26 3.80 -10.75
CA PHE A 143 8.18 2.71 -9.79
C PHE A 143 7.83 1.41 -10.54
N GLU A 144 8.61 0.36 -10.31
CA GLU A 144 8.37 -0.98 -10.87
C GLU A 144 8.83 -2.04 -9.87
N VAL A 145 7.91 -2.94 -9.51
CA VAL A 145 8.17 -4.11 -8.68
C VAL A 145 7.77 -5.36 -9.45
N ALA A 146 8.64 -6.36 -9.45
CA ALA A 146 8.39 -7.66 -10.08
C ALA A 146 8.02 -8.72 -9.04
N PHE A 147 7.14 -9.63 -9.43
CA PHE A 147 6.70 -10.78 -8.67
C PHE A 147 7.00 -12.05 -9.44
N ASP A 148 7.51 -13.06 -8.76
CA ASP A 148 7.72 -14.40 -9.30
C ASP A 148 6.37 -15.16 -9.28
N GLY A 149 5.79 -15.40 -10.45
CA GLY A 149 4.48 -16.06 -10.63
C GLY A 149 3.41 -15.22 -11.35
N ASP A 150 2.33 -15.88 -11.79
CA ASP A 150 1.11 -15.21 -12.26
C ASP A 150 0.17 -14.95 -11.08
N ILE A 151 0.33 -13.77 -10.49
CA ILE A 151 -0.42 -13.35 -9.31
C ILE A 151 -1.34 -12.15 -9.60
N LYS A 152 -1.49 -11.78 -10.88
CA LYS A 152 -2.28 -10.61 -11.29
C LYS A 152 -3.73 -10.67 -10.79
N GLN A 153 -4.29 -11.87 -10.69
CA GLN A 153 -5.65 -12.06 -10.16
C GLN A 153 -5.75 -11.90 -8.64
N TYR A 154 -4.64 -12.03 -7.92
CA TYR A 154 -4.56 -11.87 -6.47
C TYR A 154 -4.12 -10.46 -6.08
N LEU A 155 -3.36 -9.79 -6.96
CA LEU A 155 -2.87 -8.43 -6.78
C LEU A 155 -3.99 -7.41 -7.02
N THR A 156 -4.86 -7.27 -6.03
CA THR A 156 -6.00 -6.34 -5.99
C THR A 156 -5.73 -5.20 -5.01
N GLU A 157 -6.59 -4.18 -4.98
CA GLU A 157 -6.44 -3.03 -4.09
C GLU A 157 -6.43 -3.40 -2.60
N ASP A 158 -7.04 -4.51 -2.18
CA ASP A 158 -6.98 -5.00 -0.78
C ASP A 158 -5.56 -5.42 -0.36
N LYS A 159 -4.72 -5.78 -1.34
CA LYS A 159 -3.34 -6.22 -1.13
C LYS A 159 -2.35 -5.07 -1.17
N ILE A 160 -2.78 -3.87 -1.51
CA ILE A 160 -1.91 -2.71 -1.66
C ILE A 160 -2.43 -1.60 -0.76
N ILE A 161 -1.59 -1.17 0.18
CA ILE A 161 -1.88 -0.03 1.05
C ILE A 161 -1.46 1.22 0.27
N PHE A 162 -2.47 1.96 -0.19
CA PHE A 162 -2.30 3.23 -0.89
C PHE A 162 -2.18 4.38 0.10
N ALA A 163 -1.69 5.51 -0.40
CA ALA A 163 -1.71 6.75 0.34
C ALA A 163 -3.17 7.14 0.58
N ASP A 164 -3.58 7.11 1.84
CA ASP A 164 -4.91 7.56 2.22
C ASP A 164 -5.10 9.01 1.78
N THR A 165 -6.02 9.22 0.84
CA THR A 165 -6.74 10.50 0.75
C THR A 165 -7.67 10.70 1.98
N ASN A 166 -7.72 9.72 2.90
CA ASN A 166 -8.54 9.72 4.10
C ASN A 166 -8.03 10.57 5.27
N VAL A 167 -6.96 11.36 5.10
CA VAL A 167 -6.81 12.60 5.88
C VAL A 167 -7.76 13.70 5.39
N ALA A 168 -8.73 13.38 4.52
CA ALA A 168 -9.89 14.23 4.24
C ALA A 168 -11.25 13.53 4.48
N ALA A 169 -11.29 12.22 4.78
CA ALA A 169 -12.56 11.50 5.00
C ALA A 169 -12.83 11.10 6.47
N SER A 170 -11.95 11.43 7.41
CA SER A 170 -12.28 11.39 8.86
C SER A 170 -12.69 12.75 9.45
N SER A 171 -12.76 13.82 8.64
CA SER A 171 -13.43 15.08 9.04
C SER A 171 -14.84 15.22 8.45
N ASP A 172 -15.19 14.48 7.38
CA ASP A 172 -16.46 14.65 6.67
C ASP A 172 -17.49 13.52 6.94
N GLN A 173 -17.05 12.34 7.40
CA GLN A 173 -17.97 11.26 7.81
C GLN A 173 -18.63 11.50 9.19
N ILE A 174 -18.26 12.57 9.90
CA ILE A 174 -19.00 13.05 11.10
C ILE A 174 -20.11 14.04 10.71
N ALA A 175 -20.11 14.60 9.49
CA ALA A 175 -21.10 15.60 9.05
C ALA A 175 -22.34 14.98 8.37
N ALA A 176 -22.25 13.77 7.82
CA ALA A 176 -23.35 13.16 7.06
C ALA A 176 -24.38 12.38 7.90
N LEU A 177 -24.20 12.28 9.22
CA LEU A 177 -25.09 11.49 10.10
C LEU A 177 -25.90 12.30 11.12
N SER A 178 -25.94 13.63 11.01
CA SER A 178 -26.70 14.45 11.97
C SER A 178 -27.15 15.80 11.43
N VAL A 179 -28.07 15.83 10.46
CA VAL A 179 -29.39 16.54 10.51
C VAL A 179 -30.15 16.28 9.20
N ASP A 180 -31.00 15.25 9.15
CA ASP A 180 -32.13 15.21 8.22
C ASP A 180 -33.41 15.31 9.04
N SER A 181 -33.87 16.53 9.26
CA SER A 181 -35.24 16.86 9.72
C SER A 181 -35.47 18.36 9.62
N GLU A 182 -35.23 18.96 8.45
CA GLU A 182 -35.96 20.19 8.08
C GLU A 182 -37.29 19.78 7.43
N LEU A 183 -38.25 19.45 8.30
CA LEU A 183 -39.67 19.42 7.97
C LEU A 183 -40.08 20.81 7.47
N ALA A 184 -40.31 20.94 6.16
CA ALA A 184 -41.01 22.09 5.61
C ALA A 184 -42.46 22.17 6.19
N PRO A 185 -42.98 23.38 6.46
CA PRO A 185 -44.11 23.56 7.37
C PRO A 185 -45.46 23.28 6.70
N ILE A 186 -46.32 22.54 7.40
CA ILE A 186 -47.76 22.52 7.13
C ILE A 186 -48.39 23.66 7.94
N GLU A 187 -48.50 24.85 7.35
CA GLU A 187 -49.44 25.86 7.86
C GLU A 187 -50.72 25.82 7.04
N LEU A 188 -51.68 25.10 7.60
CA LEU A 188 -53.09 25.16 7.31
C LEU A 188 -53.68 26.40 8.00
N LEU A 189 -54.61 27.08 7.30
CA LEU A 189 -55.69 27.95 7.79
C LEU A 189 -55.47 29.48 7.71
N GLY A 190 -56.22 30.14 6.80
CA GLY A 190 -56.35 31.60 6.77
C GLY A 190 -57.28 32.10 5.66
N VAL A 191 -58.46 32.57 6.05
CA VAL A 191 -59.60 33.02 5.22
C VAL A 191 -59.35 34.37 4.50
N LEU A 192 -59.98 34.53 3.31
CA LEU A 192 -60.31 35.76 2.54
C LEU A 192 -60.67 36.99 3.42
N PRO A 193 -60.61 38.28 2.97
CA PRO A 193 -61.22 38.73 1.71
C PRO A 193 -60.64 40.00 1.01
N ASP A 194 -61.35 40.40 -0.06
CA ASP A 194 -61.51 41.74 -0.67
C ASP A 194 -60.52 42.25 -1.75
N ASP A 195 -61.05 42.23 -2.99
CA ASP A 195 -61.00 43.25 -4.09
C ASP A 195 -60.67 44.71 -3.66
N PRO A 196 -60.46 45.71 -4.55
CA PRO A 196 -60.52 45.69 -6.02
C PRO A 196 -59.37 46.45 -6.71
N SER A 197 -59.15 46.25 -8.03
CA SER A 197 -58.70 47.31 -8.95
C SER A 197 -58.76 46.87 -10.42
N VAL A 198 -59.84 47.31 -11.05
CA VAL A 198 -59.97 47.65 -12.48
C VAL A 198 -58.94 48.71 -12.89
N ILE A 199 -58.33 48.52 -14.08
CA ILE A 199 -57.90 49.47 -15.15
C ILE A 199 -56.58 48.99 -15.78
N GLY A 200 -56.46 48.75 -17.09
CA GLY A 200 -57.40 48.95 -18.21
C GLY A 200 -56.78 48.46 -19.53
#